data_AF-A0A699TX70-F1
#
_entry.id   AF-A0A699TX70-F1
#
_cell.length_a   1.000
_cell.length_b   1.000
_cell.length_c   1.000
_cell.angle_alpha   90.00
_cell.angle_beta   90.00
_cell.angle_gamma   90.00
#
_symmetry.space_group_name_H-M   'P 1'
#
loop_
_entity.id
_entity.type
_entity.pdbx_description
1 polymer ?
#
loop_
_entity_poly.entity_id
_entity_poly.type
_entity_poly.pdbx_seq_one_letter_code
_entity_poly.pdbx_strand_id
1 'polypeptide(L)'
;MEKFFQIFQDLHFDISFVDALILMPKFAFTIKSLLTNKDKLFELAKIPLNENFSVMLLKKLLENLKDPGKFLISCDFSRMDVCHALADLSASINLMPLFIWKKLSLPELTPTRMTLKLADRSITRPKGVAEDVFVKVGKFHFSTDFVVVDFKA
;
A
#
# COMPACT_ATOMS: atom_id res chain seq x y z
N MET A 1 14.78 19.00 -12.87
CA MET A 1 14.02 17.77 -12.54
C MET A 1 13.00 17.42 -13.61
N GLU A 2 12.31 18.38 -14.24
CA GLU A 2 11.35 18.12 -15.33
C GLU A 2 11.92 17.28 -16.49
N LYS A 3 13.14 17.59 -16.96
CA LYS A 3 13.79 16.80 -18.02
C LYS A 3 14.01 15.33 -17.66
N PHE A 4 14.17 15.00 -16.37
CA PHE A 4 14.36 13.62 -15.93
C PHE A 4 13.04 12.86 -15.92
N PHE A 5 11.96 13.49 -15.44
CA PHE A 5 10.62 12.89 -15.48
C PHE A 5 10.10 12.71 -16.91
N GLN A 6 10.44 13.61 -17.84
CA GLN A 6 10.08 13.47 -19.24
C GLN A 6 10.68 12.19 -19.87
N ILE A 7 11.92 11.85 -19.50
CA ILE A 7 12.59 10.61 -19.96
C ILE A 7 11.84 9.37 -19.47
N PHE A 8 11.28 9.38 -18.26
CA PHE A 8 10.52 8.25 -17.73
C PHE A 8 9.09 8.17 -18.28
N GLN A 9 8.45 9.30 -18.61
CA GLN A 9 7.14 9.32 -19.28
C GLN A 9 7.20 8.78 -20.71
N ASP A 10 8.33 8.99 -21.40
CA ASP A 10 8.58 8.44 -22.74
C ASP A 10 9.01 6.96 -22.72
N LEU A 11 9.31 6.40 -21.53
CA LEU A 11 9.64 4.98 -21.37
C LEU A 11 8.36 4.14 -21.23
N HIS A 12 7.68 3.92 -22.35
CA HIS A 12 6.70 2.84 -22.46
C HIS A 12 7.47 1.51 -22.52
N PHE A 13 7.60 0.84 -21.38
CA PHE A 13 8.14 -0.51 -21.35
C PHE A 13 7.07 -1.50 -21.82
N ASP A 14 7.01 -1.76 -23.13
CA ASP A 14 6.34 -2.95 -23.66
C ASP A 14 7.16 -4.20 -23.31
N ILE A 15 7.20 -4.55 -22.02
CA ILE A 15 7.70 -5.87 -21.62
C ILE A 15 6.54 -6.81 -21.75
N SER A 16 6.74 -7.92 -22.49
CA SER A 16 5.71 -8.93 -22.53
C SER A 16 5.47 -9.44 -21.12
N PHE A 17 4.24 -9.84 -20.82
CA PHE A 17 3.91 -10.42 -19.52
C PHE A 17 4.84 -11.60 -19.16
N VAL A 18 5.31 -12.34 -20.16
CA VAL A 18 6.28 -13.44 -19.99
C VAL A 18 7.64 -12.91 -19.50
N ASP A 19 8.14 -11.83 -20.10
CA ASP A 19 9.40 -11.21 -19.72
C ASP A 19 9.33 -10.61 -18.31
N ALA A 20 8.18 -10.00 -17.97
CA ALA A 20 7.89 -9.53 -16.61
C ALA A 20 8.02 -10.64 -15.57
N LEU A 21 7.46 -11.82 -15.88
CA LEU A 21 7.50 -12.96 -14.98
C LEU A 21 8.92 -13.52 -14.83
N ILE A 22 9.72 -13.53 -15.90
CA ILE A 22 11.13 -13.93 -15.83
C ILE A 22 11.92 -13.00 -14.91
N LEU A 23 11.67 -11.69 -14.99
CA LEU A 23 12.30 -10.69 -14.13
C LEU A 23 11.79 -10.71 -12.68
N MET A 24 10.65 -11.36 -12.43
CA MET A 24 10.00 -11.41 -11.12
C MET A 24 9.73 -12.87 -10.68
N PRO A 25 10.76 -13.66 -10.31
CA PRO A 25 10.64 -15.10 -10.10
C PRO A 25 9.64 -15.51 -9.02
N LYS A 26 9.51 -14.69 -7.96
CA LYS A 26 8.51 -14.91 -6.90
C LYS A 26 7.09 -14.76 -7.42
N PHE A 27 6.84 -13.77 -8.27
CA PHE A 27 5.54 -13.53 -8.88
C PHE A 27 5.22 -14.62 -9.92
N ALA A 28 6.20 -15.01 -10.74
CA ALA A 28 6.09 -16.14 -11.66
C ALA A 28 5.73 -17.45 -10.96
N PHE A 29 6.34 -17.74 -9.81
CA PHE A 29 6.01 -18.93 -9.02
C PHE A 29 4.56 -18.92 -8.54
N THR A 30 4.07 -17.77 -8.06
CA THR A 30 2.67 -17.59 -7.65
C THR A 30 1.70 -17.81 -8.80
N ILE A 31 1.95 -17.19 -9.96
CA ILE A 31 1.11 -17.36 -11.16
C ILE A 31 1.13 -18.81 -11.63
N LYS A 32 2.30 -19.45 -11.64
CA LYS A 32 2.43 -20.87 -11.99
C LYS A 32 1.60 -21.74 -11.04
N SER A 33 1.65 -21.48 -9.74
CA SER A 33 0.86 -22.22 -8.74
C SER A 33 -0.65 -22.04 -8.93
N LEU A 34 -1.10 -20.82 -9.28
CA LEU A 34 -2.50 -20.53 -9.62
C LEU A 34 -2.95 -21.26 -10.88
N LEU A 35 -2.15 -21.22 -11.95
CA LEU A 35 -2.45 -21.89 -13.22
C LEU A 35 -2.44 -23.42 -13.09
N THR A 36 -1.60 -23.97 -12.23
CA THR A 36 -1.56 -25.43 -11.97
C THR A 36 -2.80 -25.91 -11.21
N ASN A 37 -3.46 -25.02 -10.46
CA ASN A 37 -4.72 -25.31 -9.76
C ASN A 37 -5.96 -24.78 -10.50
N LYS A 38 -5.85 -24.50 -11.81
CA LYS A 38 -6.89 -23.84 -12.60
C LYS A 38 -8.24 -24.56 -12.58
N ASP A 39 -8.26 -25.89 -12.54
CA ASP A 39 -9.52 -26.65 -12.52
C ASP A 39 -10.31 -26.43 -11.22
N LYS A 40 -9.62 -26.40 -10.07
CA LYS A 40 -10.25 -26.06 -8.78
C LYS A 40 -10.75 -24.62 -8.76
N LEU A 41 -10.01 -23.72 -9.40
CA LEU A 41 -10.38 -22.31 -9.55
C LEU A 41 -11.62 -22.13 -10.44
N PHE A 42 -11.71 -22.89 -11.53
CA PHE A 42 -12.82 -22.86 -12.46
C PHE A 42 -14.11 -23.43 -11.83
N GLU A 43 -13.99 -24.52 -11.07
CA GLU A 43 -15.11 -25.05 -10.28
C GLU A 43 -15.58 -24.06 -9.19
N LEU A 44 -14.67 -23.31 -8.58
CA LEU A 44 -15.03 -22.25 -7.63
C LEU A 44 -15.67 -21.03 -8.28
N ALA A 45 -15.26 -20.67 -9.51
CA ALA A 45 -15.82 -19.54 -10.26
C ALA A 45 -17.22 -19.80 -10.84
N LYS A 46 -17.61 -21.07 -10.99
CA LYS A 46 -18.98 -21.47 -11.40
C LYS A 46 -20.02 -21.28 -10.30
N ILE A 47 -19.60 -21.07 -9.05
CA ILE A 47 -20.50 -20.79 -7.93
C ILE A 47 -20.89 -19.30 -8.02
N PRO A 48 -22.19 -18.95 -8.03
CA PRO A 48 -22.62 -17.56 -8.11
C PRO A 48 -22.08 -16.78 -6.92
N LEU A 49 -21.18 -15.84 -7.20
CA LEU A 49 -20.50 -15.01 -6.21
C LEU A 49 -21.49 -14.00 -5.62
N ASN A 50 -21.93 -14.27 -4.39
CA ASN A 50 -22.49 -13.23 -3.53
C ASN A 50 -21.37 -12.55 -2.73
N GLU A 51 -21.59 -11.34 -2.20
CA GLU A 51 -20.58 -10.58 -1.45
C GLU A 51 -19.96 -11.39 -0.29
N ASN A 52 -20.75 -12.24 0.37
CA ASN A 52 -20.27 -13.09 1.46
C ASN A 52 -19.32 -14.20 0.97
N PHE A 53 -19.51 -14.69 -0.25
CA PHE A 53 -18.68 -15.74 -0.85
C PHE A 53 -17.34 -15.20 -1.34
N SER A 54 -17.29 -13.97 -1.85
CA SER A 54 -16.04 -13.27 -2.20
C SER A 54 -15.16 -13.06 -0.98
N VAL A 55 -15.76 -12.66 0.15
CA VAL A 55 -15.05 -12.51 1.44
C VAL A 55 -14.51 -13.86 1.93
N MET A 56 -15.29 -14.93 1.81
CA MET A 56 -14.86 -16.28 2.19
C MET A 56 -13.75 -16.84 1.27
N LEU A 57 -13.79 -16.55 -0.03
CA LEU A 57 -12.79 -16.96 -1.01
C LEU A 57 -11.45 -16.22 -0.77
N LEU A 58 -11.51 -14.91 -0.56
CA LEU A 58 -10.36 -14.10 -0.16
C LEU A 58 -9.78 -14.60 1.16
N LYS A 59 -10.64 -14.92 2.13
CA LYS A 59 -10.22 -15.50 3.41
C LYS A 59 -9.52 -16.84 3.24
N LYS A 60 -10.01 -17.76 2.41
CA LYS A 60 -9.34 -19.04 2.11
C LYS A 60 -8.00 -18.88 1.38
N LEU A 61 -7.88 -17.88 0.50
CA LEU A 61 -6.61 -17.56 -0.17
C LEU A 61 -5.61 -16.93 0.80
N LEU A 62 -6.07 -16.06 1.69
CA LEU A 62 -5.28 -15.34 2.70
C LEU A 62 -5.00 -16.17 3.96
N GLU A 63 -5.76 -17.23 4.26
CA GLU A 63 -5.53 -18.14 5.40
C GLU A 63 -4.16 -18.83 5.34
N ASN A 64 -3.56 -18.95 4.15
CA ASN A 64 -2.20 -19.47 3.97
C ASN A 64 -1.09 -18.42 4.19
N LEU A 65 -1.45 -17.14 4.29
CA LEU A 65 -0.58 -16.09 4.76
C LEU A 65 -0.89 -15.88 6.24
N LYS A 66 -0.27 -16.70 7.11
CA LYS A 66 -0.19 -16.38 8.54
C LYS A 66 0.28 -14.93 8.63
N ASP A 67 -0.56 -14.06 9.16
CA ASP A 67 -0.22 -12.66 9.40
C ASP A 67 1.08 -12.66 10.23
N PRO A 68 2.22 -12.21 9.67
CA PRO A 68 3.53 -12.43 10.27
C PRO A 68 3.74 -11.62 11.57
N GLY A 69 2.72 -10.90 12.04
CA GLY A 69 2.84 -9.82 13.00
C GLY A 69 3.00 -8.48 12.29
N LYS A 70 3.11 -7.39 13.07
CA LYS A 70 3.29 -6.03 12.54
C LYS A 70 4.52 -5.97 11.63
N PHE A 71 4.33 -5.91 10.31
CA PHE A 71 5.42 -5.71 9.38
C PHE A 71 5.81 -4.23 9.38
N LEU A 72 6.99 -3.92 9.92
CA LEU A 72 7.50 -2.57 10.02
C LEU A 72 8.56 -2.31 8.95
N ILE A 73 8.40 -1.22 8.22
CA ILE A 73 9.37 -0.71 7.25
C ILE A 73 10.09 0.47 7.89
N SER A 74 11.42 0.44 7.90
CA SER A 74 12.23 1.59 8.30
C SER A 74 12.19 2.67 7.21
N CYS A 75 11.79 3.88 7.61
CA CYS A 75 11.58 5.02 6.76
C CYS A 75 12.35 6.23 7.34
N ASP A 76 13.17 6.89 6.54
CA ASP A 76 13.77 8.17 6.91
C ASP A 76 12.94 9.30 6.30
N PHE A 77 12.72 10.35 7.09
CA PHE A 77 12.23 11.63 6.59
C PHE A 77 13.38 12.64 6.62
N SER A 78 13.36 13.62 5.73
CA SER A 78 14.48 14.57 5.56
C SER A 78 14.85 15.38 6.81
N ARG A 79 13.98 15.42 7.83
CA ARG A 79 14.09 16.27 9.03
C ARG A 79 13.89 15.53 10.35
N MET A 80 13.93 14.19 10.36
CA MET A 80 13.69 13.40 11.57
C MET A 80 14.49 12.10 11.54
N ASP A 81 14.81 11.58 12.72
CA ASP A 81 15.39 10.24 12.90
C ASP A 81 14.49 9.15 12.26
N VAL A 82 15.10 7.97 12.03
CA VAL A 82 14.45 6.80 11.44
C VAL A 82 13.11 6.52 12.10
N CYS A 83 12.05 6.49 11.29
CA CYS A 83 10.71 6.10 11.69
C CYS A 83 10.43 4.66 11.26
N HIS A 84 9.64 3.93 12.04
CA HIS A 84 9.14 2.62 11.62
C HIS A 84 7.68 2.75 11.19
N ALA A 85 7.41 2.60 9.90
CA ALA A 85 6.07 2.62 9.33
C ALA A 85 5.47 1.21 9.31
N LEU A 86 4.20 1.08 9.71
CA LEU A 86 3.47 -0.17 9.57
C LEU A 86 3.06 -0.35 8.10
N ALA A 87 3.42 -1.49 7.49
CA ALA A 87 2.89 -1.86 6.19
C ALA A 87 1.64 -2.71 6.40
N ASP A 88 0.49 -2.10 6.15
CA ASP A 88 -0.80 -2.76 6.19
C ASP A 88 -1.31 -2.95 4.75
N LEU A 89 -1.27 -4.18 4.25
CA LEU A 89 -1.77 -4.51 2.91
C LEU A 89 -3.30 -4.40 2.80
N SER A 90 -4.01 -4.35 3.93
CA SER A 90 -5.45 -4.13 3.97
C SER A 90 -5.83 -2.64 3.99
N ALA A 91 -4.86 -1.76 4.24
CA ALA A 91 -5.08 -0.32 4.20
C ALA A 91 -5.05 0.20 2.76
N SER A 92 -6.09 0.93 2.36
CA SER A 92 -6.18 1.57 1.05
C SER A 92 -5.51 2.95 0.98
N ILE A 93 -5.03 3.47 2.11
CA ILE A 93 -4.47 4.82 2.24
C ILE A 93 -3.27 4.83 3.20
N ASN A 94 -2.35 5.77 2.98
CA ASN A 94 -1.23 6.02 3.89
C ASN A 94 -1.67 6.99 5.00
N LEU A 95 -1.43 6.62 6.26
CA LEU A 95 -1.73 7.46 7.41
C LEU A 95 -0.45 8.00 8.04
N MET A 96 -0.47 9.26 8.46
CA MET A 96 0.61 9.85 9.25
C MET A 96 0.04 10.45 10.56
N PRO A 97 0.62 10.13 11.72
CA PRO A 97 0.23 10.80 12.96
C PRO A 97 0.56 12.29 12.93
N LEU A 98 -0.35 13.13 13.45
CA LEU A 98 -0.18 14.58 13.51
C LEU A 98 1.11 15.00 14.23
N PHE A 99 1.52 14.25 15.27
CA PHE A 99 2.75 14.56 15.99
C PHE A 99 4.00 14.39 15.14
N ILE A 100 4.02 13.42 14.21
CA ILE A 100 5.11 13.23 13.25
C ILE A 100 5.14 14.41 12.28
N TRP A 101 3.98 14.77 11.71
CA TRP A 101 3.88 15.93 10.81
C TRP A 101 4.42 17.21 11.46
N LYS A 102 4.04 17.48 12.72
CA LYS A 102 4.53 18.62 13.49
C LYS A 102 6.05 18.58 13.70
N LYS A 103 6.64 17.40 13.94
CA LYS A 103 8.10 17.25 14.08
C LYS A 103 8.84 17.56 12.79
N LEU A 104 8.28 17.18 11.64
CA LEU A 104 8.89 17.46 10.34
C LEU A 104 8.96 18.96 10.02
N SER A 105 8.26 19.82 10.77
CA SER A 105 8.25 21.27 10.59
C SER A 105 7.91 21.66 9.14
N LEU A 106 6.90 20.97 8.58
CA LEU A 106 6.42 21.13 7.21
C LEU A 106 5.27 22.15 7.14
N PRO A 107 4.87 22.61 5.94
CA PRO A 107 3.79 23.58 5.76
C PRO A 107 2.43 23.14 6.34
N GLU A 108 1.44 24.02 6.26
CA GLU A 108 0.07 23.66 6.61
C GLU A 108 -0.46 22.54 5.73
N LEU A 109 -1.29 21.68 6.34
CA LEU A 109 -1.93 20.57 5.64
C LEU A 109 -3.02 21.08 4.70
N THR A 110 -3.17 20.43 3.55
CA THR A 110 -4.30 20.67 2.66
C THR A 110 -5.59 20.23 3.37
N PRO A 111 -6.58 21.13 3.56
CA PRO A 111 -7.83 20.77 4.21
C PRO A 111 -8.58 19.67 3.44
N THR A 112 -9.19 18.73 4.16
CA THR A 112 -10.01 17.67 3.56
C THR A 112 -11.35 17.52 4.26
N ARG A 113 -12.38 17.17 3.47
CA ARG A 113 -13.71 16.79 3.98
C ARG A 113 -13.84 15.28 4.23
N MET A 114 -12.76 14.52 4.01
CA MET A 114 -12.73 13.08 4.21
C MET A 114 -13.06 12.70 5.65
N THR A 115 -13.66 11.53 5.82
CA THR A 115 -13.86 10.90 7.12
C THR A 115 -13.37 9.45 7.02
N LEU A 116 -12.63 8.99 8.03
CA LEU A 116 -12.03 7.67 8.05
C LEU A 116 -12.77 6.76 9.02
N LYS A 117 -12.97 5.51 8.61
CA LYS A 117 -13.44 4.43 9.49
C LYS A 117 -12.25 3.49 9.76
N LEU A 118 -11.80 3.46 11.01
CA LEU A 118 -10.65 2.65 11.42
C LEU A 118 -11.06 1.19 11.67
N ALA A 119 -10.07 0.30 11.86
CA ALA A 119 -10.31 -1.13 12.09
C ALA A 119 -11.12 -1.41 13.37
N ASP A 120 -10.97 -0.56 14.39
CA ASP A 120 -11.78 -0.56 15.62
C ASP A 120 -13.22 -0.03 15.40
N ARG A 121 -13.56 0.29 14.15
CA ARG A 121 -14.83 0.89 13.70
C ARG A 121 -15.07 2.31 14.18
N SER A 122 -14.09 2.93 14.83
CA SER A 122 -14.15 4.35 15.18
C SER A 122 -14.13 5.20 13.91
N ILE A 123 -14.77 6.36 14.00
CA ILE A 123 -14.83 7.32 12.91
C ILE A 123 -14.00 8.53 13.31
N THR A 124 -13.03 8.90 12.48
CA THR A 124 -12.15 10.05 12.72
C THR A 124 -12.10 10.99 11.53
N ARG A 125 -11.95 12.28 11.80
CA ARG A 125 -11.73 13.31 10.78
C ARG A 125 -10.24 13.63 10.72
N PRO A 126 -9.59 13.44 9.56
CA PRO A 126 -8.22 13.88 9.38
C PRO A 126 -8.07 15.38 9.63
N LYS A 127 -6.87 15.78 10.04
CA LYS A 127 -6.48 17.21 10.13
C LYS A 127 -6.24 17.81 8.76
N GLY A 128 -5.89 16.97 7.78
CA GLY A 128 -5.68 17.36 6.40
C GLY A 128 -4.92 16.26 5.64
N VAL A 129 -4.54 16.57 4.41
CA VAL A 129 -3.68 15.75 3.57
C VAL A 129 -2.33 16.44 3.45
N ALA A 130 -1.27 15.66 3.61
CA ALA A 130 0.09 16.05 3.32
C ALA A 130 0.45 15.48 1.95
N GLU A 131 0.54 16.34 0.95
CA GLU A 131 0.85 15.95 -0.42
C GLU A 131 2.37 15.96 -0.65
N ASP A 132 2.84 15.07 -1.51
CA ASP A 132 4.24 15.00 -1.97
C ASP A 132 5.30 14.90 -0.85
N VAL A 133 5.03 14.08 0.16
CA VAL A 133 5.99 13.85 1.25
C VAL A 133 7.07 12.88 0.78
N PHE A 134 8.31 13.34 0.78
CA PHE A 134 9.46 12.49 0.48
C PHE A 134 9.80 11.57 1.65
N VAL A 135 9.76 10.27 1.38
CA VAL A 135 10.11 9.20 2.32
C VAL A 135 11.22 8.36 1.72
N LYS A 136 12.28 8.14 2.49
CA LYS A 136 13.38 7.26 2.09
C LYS A 136 13.20 5.89 2.72
N VAL A 137 13.22 4.85 1.90
CA VAL A 137 13.17 3.45 2.34
C VAL A 137 14.41 2.74 1.82
N GLY A 138 15.30 2.39 2.76
CA GLY A 138 16.63 1.86 2.42
C GLY A 138 17.44 2.87 1.60
N LYS A 139 17.65 2.59 0.30
CA LYS A 139 18.41 3.46 -0.62
C LYS A 139 17.51 4.30 -1.54
N PHE A 140 16.21 4.04 -1.55
CA PHE A 140 15.27 4.64 -2.48
C PHE A 140 14.49 5.77 -1.82
N HIS A 141 14.08 6.75 -2.63
CA HIS A 141 13.23 7.85 -2.21
C HIS A 141 11.91 7.78 -2.98
N PHE A 142 10.81 7.94 -2.25
CA PHE A 142 9.46 7.92 -2.79
C PHE A 142 8.76 9.21 -2.40
N SER A 143 8.01 9.82 -3.32
CA SER A 143 7.01 10.83 -2.99
C SER A 143 5.69 10.12 -2.70
N THR A 144 5.01 10.49 -1.63
CA THR A 144 3.70 9.91 -1.32
C THR A 144 2.84 10.87 -0.50
N ASP A 145 1.53 10.74 -0.68
CA ASP A 145 0.56 11.52 0.06
C ASP A 145 0.17 10.79 1.34
N PHE A 146 0.00 11.54 2.42
CA PHE A 146 -0.46 11.04 3.70
C PHE A 146 -1.72 11.73 4.15
N VAL A 147 -2.69 10.95 4.61
CA VAL A 147 -3.81 11.48 5.39
C VAL A 147 -3.34 11.65 6.83
N VAL A 148 -3.33 12.89 7.32
CA VAL A 148 -2.80 13.19 8.65
C VAL A 148 -3.90 13.13 9.70
N VAL A 149 -3.72 12.26 10.69
CA VAL A 149 -4.71 11.98 11.73
C VAL A 149 -4.14 12.27 13.11
N ASP A 150 -4.96 12.84 13.97
CA ASP A 150 -4.63 13.09 15.37
C ASP A 150 -5.04 11.87 16.20
N PHE A 151 -4.13 10.91 16.31
CA PHE A 151 -4.33 9.78 17.20
C PHE A 151 -4.17 10.25 18.64
N LYS A 152 -5.17 9.99 19.48
CA LYS A 152 -5.00 10.12 20.93
C LYS A 152 -4.02 9.02 21.35
N ALA A 153 -2.89 9.44 21.94
CA ALA A 153 -1.97 8.54 22.63
C ALA A 153 -2.61 7.97 23.90
#